data_AF-A0A537RU34-F1
#
_entry.id   AF-A0A537RU34-F1
#
_cell.length_a   1.000
_cell.length_b   1.000
_cell.length_c   1.000
_cell.angle_alpha   90.00
_cell.angle_beta   90.00
_cell.angle_gamma   90.00
#
_symmetry.space_group_name_H-M   'P 1'
#
loop_
_entity.id
_entity.type
_entity.pdbx_description
1 polymer ?
#
loop_
_entity_poly.entity_id
_entity_poly.type
_entity_poly.pdbx_seq_one_letter_code
_entity_poly.pdbx_strand_id
1 'polypeptide(L)' 'AQASEMIAEATVVMEFGGSAEDLARTCHAHPTLTEAVKEAALAVDKRAIHM' A
#
# COMPACT_ATOMS: atom_id res chain seq x y z
N ALA A 1 -8.85 -12.34 -7.89
CA ALA A 1 -8.55 -11.65 -9.18
C ALA A 1 -8.71 -10.13 -9.03
N GLN A 2 -8.02 -9.51 -8.07
CA GLN A 2 -8.06 -8.05 -7.82
C GLN A 2 -6.64 -7.44 -7.75
N ALA A 3 -5.61 -8.23 -8.04
CA ALA A 3 -4.22 -7.79 -7.98
C ALA A 3 -3.89 -6.70 -9.01
N SER A 4 -4.52 -6.75 -10.18
CA SER A 4 -4.39 -5.72 -11.22
C SER A 4 -4.95 -4.36 -10.80
N GLU A 5 -5.99 -4.34 -9.95
CA GLU A 5 -6.53 -3.09 -9.40
C GLU A 5 -5.63 -2.54 -8.29
N MET A 6 -5.10 -3.41 -7.43
CA MET A 6 -4.21 -3.01 -6.32
C MET A 6 -2.86 -2.50 -6.80
N ILE A 7 -2.29 -3.08 -7.87
CA ILE A 7 -0.98 -2.64 -8.39
C ILE A 7 -1.04 -1.23 -9.00
N ALA A 8 -2.21 -0.79 -9.46
CA ALA A 8 -2.38 0.53 -10.05
C ALA A 8 -1.98 1.65 -9.06
N GLU A 9 -2.34 1.51 -7.77
CA GLU A 9 -1.94 2.46 -6.74
C GLU A 9 -0.42 2.57 -6.60
N ALA A 10 0.27 1.42 -6.51
CA ALA A 10 1.73 1.39 -6.41
C ALA A 10 2.39 2.00 -7.65
N THR A 11 1.86 1.75 -8.86
CA THR A 11 2.39 2.36 -10.09
C THR A 11 2.22 3.88 -10.11
N VAL A 12 1.10 4.40 -9.61
CA VAL A 12 0.86 5.85 -9.51
C VAL A 12 1.86 6.46 -8.53
N VAL A 13 2.05 5.87 -7.36
CA VAL A 13 3.03 6.37 -6.38
C VAL A 13 4.45 6.36 -6.96
N MET A 14 4.84 5.29 -7.68
CA MET A 14 6.15 5.22 -8.34
C MET A 14 6.33 6.28 -9.42
N GLU A 15 5.30 6.57 -10.23
CA GLU A 15 5.35 7.61 -11.27
C GLU A 15 5.59 9.01 -10.69
N PHE A 16 5.00 9.30 -9.53
CA PHE A 16 5.25 10.55 -8.80
C PHE A 16 6.52 10.54 -7.94
N GLY A 17 7.34 9.49 -8.05
CA GLY A 17 8.59 9.36 -7.28
C GLY A 17 8.37 9.18 -5.77
N GLY A 18 7.19 8.70 -5.38
CA GLY A 18 6.83 8.46 -3.99
C GLY A 18 7.55 7.25 -3.39
N SER A 19 7.58 7.22 -2.07
CA SER A 19 8.20 6.20 -1.25
C SER A 19 7.19 5.17 -0.73
N ALA A 20 7.69 4.06 -0.16
CA ALA A 20 6.84 3.12 0.56
C ALA A 20 6.10 3.77 1.73
N GLU A 21 6.68 4.81 2.35
CA GLU A 21 6.01 5.53 3.43
C GLU A 21 4.75 6.27 2.93
N ASP A 22 4.74 6.75 1.69
CA ASP A 22 3.59 7.44 1.11
C ASP A 22 2.40 6.47 0.92
N LEU A 23 2.66 5.24 0.45
CA LEU A 23 1.66 4.17 0.41
C LEU A 23 1.16 3.81 1.82
N ALA A 24 2.06 3.67 2.78
CA ALA A 24 1.73 3.33 4.16
C ALA A 24 0.86 4.40 4.86
N ARG A 25 1.11 5.68 4.56
CA ARG A 25 0.36 6.83 5.11
C ARG A 25 -0.97 7.09 4.40
N THR A 26 -1.18 6.52 3.22
CA THR A 26 -2.44 6.65 2.49
C THR A 26 -3.57 5.90 3.19
N CYS A 27 -4.72 6.56 3.35
CA CYS A 27 -5.89 5.96 3.99
C CYS A 27 -6.54 4.93 3.05
N HIS A 28 -6.45 3.67 3.44
CA HIS A 28 -7.13 2.57 2.79
C HIS A 28 -8.49 2.34 3.43
N ALA A 29 -9.51 2.08 2.61
CA ALA A 29 -10.84 1.78 3.11
C ALA A 29 -10.84 0.45 3.88
N HIS A 30 -11.54 0.41 5.02
CA HIS A 30 -11.71 -0.80 5.81
C HIS A 30 -13.17 -1.27 5.76
N PRO A 31 -13.46 -2.57 5.50
CA PRO A 31 -12.53 -3.66 5.18
C PRO A 31 -12.32 -3.86 3.66
N THR A 32 -11.07 -3.84 3.18
CA THR A 32 -10.75 -4.08 1.75
C THR A 32 -9.42 -4.82 1.55
N LEU A 33 -9.25 -5.46 0.38
CA LEU A 33 -7.97 -6.12 0.04
C LEU A 33 -6.80 -5.14 -0.11
N THR A 34 -7.07 -3.88 -0.48
CA THR A 34 -6.02 -2.87 -0.63
C THR A 34 -5.28 -2.61 0.69
N GLU A 35 -5.89 -2.89 1.85
CA GLU A 35 -5.21 -2.82 3.15
C GLU A 35 -3.94 -3.68 3.20
N ALA A 36 -3.86 -4.77 2.43
CA ALA A 36 -2.65 -5.57 2.31
C ALA A 36 -1.47 -4.80 1.68
N VAL A 37 -1.74 -3.88 0.74
CA VAL A 37 -0.71 -3.00 0.15
C VAL A 37 -0.19 -2.03 1.19
N LYS A 38 -1.09 -1.44 2.00
CA LYS A 38 -0.73 -0.59 3.13
C LYS A 38 0.16 -1.31 4.16
N GLU A 39 -0.22 -2.51 4.58
CA GLU A 39 0.56 -3.29 5.55
C GLU A 39 1.91 -3.72 4.96
N ALA A 40 1.96 -4.11 3.68
CA ALA A 40 3.22 -4.39 2.99
C ALA A 40 4.14 -3.16 2.93
N ALA A 41 3.57 -1.97 2.69
CA ALA A 41 4.29 -0.72 2.70
C ALA A 41 4.84 -0.37 4.11
N LEU A 42 4.04 -0.57 5.17
CA LEU A 42 4.48 -0.44 6.56
C LEU A 42 5.57 -1.44 6.95
N ALA A 43 5.53 -2.66 6.37
CA ALA A 43 6.50 -3.71 6.64
C ALA A 43 7.92 -3.37 6.17
N VAL A 44 8.08 -2.47 5.18
CA VAL A 44 9.40 -1.98 4.73
C VAL A 44 10.20 -1.37 5.88
N ASP A 45 9.51 -0.68 6.80
CA ASP A 45 10.08 -0.06 8.01
C ASP A 45 9.75 -0.86 9.29
N LYS A 46 9.38 -2.14 9.16
CA LYS A 46 9.02 -3.05 10.28
C LYS A 46 7.91 -2.51 11.20
N ARG A 47 6.97 -1.77 10.63
CA ARG A 47 5.86 -1.11 11.35
C ARG A 47 4.49 -1.64 10.99
N ALA A 48 4.44 -2.78 10.30
CA ALA A 48 3.18 -3.45 10.02
C ALA A 48 2.45 -3.81 11.32
N ILE A 49 1.13 -3.65 11.32
CA ILE A 49 0.27 -3.86 12.49
C ILE A 49 -0.34 -5.26 12.44
N HIS A 50 -0.59 -5.77 11.24
CA HIS A 50 -1.33 -7.01 11.01
C HIS A 50 -0.51 -8.08 10.27
N MET A 51 0.79 -8.19 10.59
CA MET A 51 1.73 -9.19 10.04
C MET A 51 1.73 -10.51 10.82
#